data_AF-A0A378HZ47-F1
#
_entry.id   AF-A0A378HZ47-F1
#
_cell.length_a   1.000
_cell.length_b   1.000
_cell.length_c   1.000
_cell.angle_alpha   90.00
_cell.angle_beta   90.00
_cell.angle_gamma   90.00
#
_symmetry.space_group_name_H-M   'P 1'
#
loop_
_entity.id
_entity.type
_entity.pdbx_description
1 polymer ?
#
loop_
_entity_poly.entity_id
_entity_poly.type
_entity_poly.pdbx_seq_one_letter_code
_entity_poly.pdbx_strand_id
1 'polypeptide(L)' 'MGLSGISPLSLLLILLIVIALFGTNKLKNLGSDLGSAIKSFRKALNEDNDEKKS' A
#
# COMPACT_ATOMS: atom_id res chain seq x y z
N MET A 1 -2.56 -21.21 14.93
CA MET A 1 -2.80 -21.32 13.49
C MET A 1 -2.55 -19.95 12.87
N GLY A 2 -1.27 -19.58 12.76
CA GLY A 2 -0.87 -18.28 12.22
C GLY A 2 -0.73 -18.32 10.70
N LEU A 3 -0.38 -17.20 10.10
CA LEU A 3 -0.10 -17.00 8.66
C LEU A 3 1.07 -17.83 8.11
N SER A 4 1.49 -18.92 8.79
CA SER A 4 2.60 -19.80 8.44
C SER A 4 2.41 -20.58 7.13
N GLY A 5 1.24 -20.50 6.51
CA GLY A 5 0.96 -21.07 5.18
C GLY A 5 1.07 -20.07 4.02
N ILE A 6 1.13 -18.76 4.29
CA ILE A 6 1.29 -17.75 3.24
C ILE A 6 2.79 -17.53 3.04
N SER A 7 3.37 -18.37 2.19
CA SER A 7 4.74 -18.17 1.72
C SER A 7 4.84 -16.81 1.00
N PRO A 8 5.85 -15.97 1.28
CA PRO A 8 6.07 -14.72 0.54
C PRO A 8 6.08 -14.89 -0.98
N LEU A 9 6.45 -16.08 -1.47
CA LEU A 9 6.40 -16.41 -2.90
C LEU A 9 4.98 -16.53 -3.47
N SER A 10 3.99 -16.98 -2.68
CA SER A 10 2.60 -17.08 -3.16
C SER A 10 1.98 -15.69 -3.33
N LEU A 11 2.30 -14.75 -2.45
CA LEU A 11 1.91 -13.34 -2.61
C LEU A 11 2.51 -12.72 -3.86
N LEU A 12 3.76 -13.04 -4.19
CA LEU A 12 4.43 -12.57 -5.39
C LEU A 12 3.77 -13.13 -6.67
N LEU A 13 3.41 -14.41 -6.67
CA LEU A 13 2.68 -15.03 -7.79
C LEU A 13 1.31 -14.37 -7.99
N ILE A 14 0.56 -14.17 -6.91
CA ILE A 14 -0.75 -13.51 -6.95
C ILE A 14 -0.60 -12.08 -7.48
N LEU A 15 0.39 -11.32 -7.00
CA LEU A 15 0.68 -9.97 -7.48
C LEU A 15 0.98 -9.96 -8.98
N LEU A 16 1.74 -10.93 -9.49
CA LEU A 16 2.07 -11.05 -10.90
C LEU A 16 0.80 -11.32 -11.74
N ILE A 17 -0.09 -12.19 -11.28
CA ILE A 17 -1.39 -12.45 -11.92
C ILE A 17 -2.25 -11.17 -11.94
N VAL A 18 -2.33 -10.44 -10.81
CA VAL A 18 -3.07 -9.18 -10.73
C VAL A 18 -2.50 -8.15 -11.72
N ILE A 19 -1.18 -8.02 -11.81
CA ILE A 19 -0.53 -7.13 -12.78
C ILE A 19 -0.82 -7.57 -14.22
N ALA A 20 -0.84 -8.87 -14.51
CA ALA A 20 -1.14 -9.38 -15.84
C ALA A 20 -2.61 -9.13 -16.26
N LEU A 21 -3.56 -9.26 -15.33
CA LEU A 21 -4.99 -9.04 -15.60
C LEU A 21 -5.34 -7.55 -15.76
N PHE A 22 -4.84 -6.71 -14.86
CA PHE A 22 -5.19 -5.29 -14.82
C PHE A 22 -4.24 -4.40 -15.62
N GLY A 23 -3.04 -4.90 -15.93
CA GLY A 23 -1.96 -4.13 -16.51
C GLY A 23 -1.28 -3.19 -15.51
N THR A 24 0.00 -2.88 -15.74
CA THR A 24 0.77 -1.96 -14.88
C THR A 24 0.25 -0.53 -14.91
N ASN A 25 -0.36 -0.10 -16.03
CA ASN A 25 -0.88 1.26 -16.20
C ASN A 25 -2.04 1.58 -15.26
N LYS A 26 -3.01 0.66 -15.13
CA LYS A 26 -4.14 0.84 -14.20
C LYS A 26 -3.67 0.81 -12.74
N LEU A 27 -2.76 -0.11 -12.43
CA LEU A 27 -2.19 -0.25 -11.10
C LEU A 27 -1.37 0.98 -10.67
N LYS A 28 -0.64 1.60 -11.61
CA LYS A 28 0.11 2.84 -11.38
C LYS A 28 -0.81 4.03 -11.14
N ASN A 29 -1.86 4.20 -11.95
CA ASN A 29 -2.81 5.31 -11.77
C ASN A 29 -3.53 5.20 -10.42
N LEU A 30 -4.07 4.02 -10.12
CA LEU A 30 -4.75 3.76 -8.85
C LEU A 30 -3.78 3.86 -7.66
N GLY A 31 -2.56 3.36 -7.81
CA GLY A 31 -1.52 3.45 -6.77
C GLY A 31 -1.08 4.88 -6.49
N SER A 32 -1.04 5.75 -7.51
CA SER A 32 -0.73 7.18 -7.35
C SER A 32 -1.82 7.89 -6.54
N ASP A 33 -3.09 7.61 -6.85
CA ASP A 33 -4.24 8.23 -6.18
C ASP A 33 -4.34 7.76 -4.71
N LEU A 34 -4.24 6.46 -4.48
CA LEU A 34 -4.22 5.87 -3.13
C LEU A 34 -2.99 6.31 -2.34
N GLY A 35 -1.81 6.34 -2.97
CA GLY A 35 -0.57 6.76 -2.35
C GLY A 35 -0.59 8.22 -1.90
N SER A 36 -1.21 9.09 -2.70
CA SER A 36 -1.40 10.51 -2.36
C SER A 36 -2.34 10.66 -1.16
N ALA A 37 -3.44 9.91 -1.11
CA ALA A 37 -4.36 9.92 0.04
C ALA A 37 -3.68 9.40 1.32
N ILE A 38 -2.95 8.30 1.25
CA ILE A 38 -2.21 7.73 2.38
C ILE A 38 -1.11 8.68 2.85
N LYS A 39 -0.44 9.38 1.93
CA LYS A 39 0.60 10.38 2.27
C LYS A 39 0.01 11.53 3.08
N SER A 40 -1.12 12.08 2.65
CA SER A 40 -1.83 13.13 3.39
C SER A 40 -2.32 12.64 4.75
N PHE A 41 -2.83 11.42 4.83
CA PHE A 41 -3.24 10.80 6.09
C PHE A 41 -2.07 10.62 7.08
N ARG A 42 -0.93 10.11 6.60
CA ARG A 42 0.30 9.99 7.41
C ARG A 42 0.82 11.36 7.87
N LYS A 43 0.71 12.37 7.02
CA LYS A 43 1.16 13.73 7.35
C LYS A 43 0.32 14.32 8.49
N ALA A 44 -1.01 14.25 8.39
CA ALA A 44 -1.91 14.72 9.46
C ALA A 44 -1.65 14.01 10.80
N LEU A 45 -1.47 12.69 10.77
CA LEU A 45 -1.13 11.93 11.98
C LEU A 45 0.21 12.37 12.62
N ASN A 46 1.20 12.77 11.83
CA ASN A 46 2.49 13.22 12.36
C ASN A 46 2.45 14.69 12.82
N GLU A 47 1.71 15.55 12.12
CA GLU A 47 1.51 16.97 12.53
C GLU A 47 0.82 17.06 13.90
N ASP A 48 -0.18 16.20 14.17
CA ASP A 48 -0.82 16.09 15.49
C ASP A 48 0.13 15.63 16.62
N ASN A 49 1.23 14.94 16.28
CA ASN A 49 2.23 14.48 17.25
C ASN A 49 3.31 15.53 17.52
N ASP A 50 3.68 16.33 16.51
CA ASP A 50 4.65 17.43 16.66
C ASP A 50 4.05 18.65 17.39
N GLU A 51 2.75 18.93 17.22
CA GLU A 51 2.05 20.02 17.96
C GLU A 51 1.91 19.74 19.47
N LYS A 52 1.98 18.49 19.92
CA LYS A 52 1.92 18.13 21.36
C LYS A 52 3.26 18.23 22.10
N LYS A 53 4.34 18.63 21.44
CA LYS A 53 5.70 18.67 22.02
C LYS A 53 6.26 20.08 22.23
N SER A 54 5.45 21.14 22.07
CA SER A 54 5.83 22.52 22.39
C SER A 54 4.92 23.10 23.47
#